data_AF-A0A1Z3MMQ5-F1
#
_entry.id   AF-A0A1Z3MMQ5-F1
#
_cell.length_a   1.000
_cell.length_b   1.000
_cell.length_c   1.000
_cell.angle_alpha   90.00
_cell.angle_beta   90.00
_cell.angle_gamma   90.00
#
_symmetry.space_group_name_H-M   'P 1'
#
loop_
_entity.id
_entity.type
_entity.pdbx_description
1 polymer ?
#
loop_
_entity_poly.entity_id
_entity_poly.type
_entity_poly.pdbx_seq_one_letter_code
_entity_poly.pdbx_strand_id
1 'polypeptide(L)'
;MSKHPKLLVLALACLACAGRASAAPASDEVARLAQRCAPDVSPLTMAYIVGHESSNGPYRININGSIQLKQQPRTEAEAVSVAKVLLKDNKSFDMGLAQINSNNLVGLGLFG
;
A
#
# COMPACT_ATOMS: atom_id res chain seq x y z
N MET A 1 0.14 63.21 7.13
CA MET A 1 0.21 62.56 5.79
C MET A 1 0.79 61.17 5.99
N SER A 2 -0.08 60.17 6.17
CA SER A 2 0.30 58.78 6.43
C SER A 2 0.55 58.08 5.10
N LYS A 3 1.77 57.59 4.85
CA LYS A 3 2.10 56.72 3.71
C LYS A 3 2.71 55.42 4.25
N HIS A 4 2.10 54.33 3.80
CA HIS A 4 2.15 52.95 4.28
C HIS A 4 3.54 52.29 4.37
N PRO A 5 3.80 51.47 5.40
CA PRO A 5 4.69 50.32 5.27
C PRO A 5 3.83 49.07 5.14
N LYS A 6 3.41 48.72 3.91
CA LYS A 6 2.88 47.38 3.61
C LYS A 6 4.01 46.55 3.01
N LEU A 7 5.01 46.21 3.83
CA LEU A 7 6.05 45.28 3.43
C LEU A 7 6.48 44.43 4.64
N LEU A 8 5.52 43.78 5.30
CA LEU A 8 5.83 42.81 6.34
C LEU A 8 4.71 41.78 6.58
N VAL A 9 4.18 41.15 5.53
CA VAL A 9 3.34 39.94 5.72
C VAL A 9 3.58 38.97 4.56
N LEU A 10 4.74 38.30 4.54
CA LEU A 10 4.92 37.11 3.72
C LEU A 10 6.05 36.21 4.25
N ALA A 11 5.94 35.74 5.50
CA ALA A 11 6.91 34.77 6.01
C ALA A 11 6.38 33.84 7.13
N LEU A 12 5.06 33.67 7.27
CA LEU A 12 4.50 32.85 8.37
C LEU A 12 3.39 31.89 7.93
N ALA A 13 3.53 31.26 6.76
CA ALA A 13 2.55 30.29 6.26
C ALA A 13 3.15 28.92 5.87
N CYS A 14 4.38 28.60 6.29
CA CYS A 14 5.02 27.32 5.95
C CYS A 14 5.38 26.43 7.15
N LEU A 15 4.75 26.63 8.32
CA LEU A 15 4.94 25.73 9.48
C LEU A 15 3.88 24.62 9.61
N ALA A 16 2.80 24.66 8.81
CA ALA A 16 1.70 23.68 8.89
C ALA A 16 1.77 22.54 7.85
N CYS A 17 2.72 22.56 6.92
CA CYS A 17 2.88 21.50 5.91
C CYS A 17 3.89 20.40 6.28
N ALA A 18 4.44 20.40 7.50
CA ALA A 18 5.22 19.28 7.99
C ALA A 18 4.27 18.14 8.44
N GLY A 19 3.59 17.51 7.48
CA GLY A 19 2.97 16.22 7.71
C GLY A 19 4.06 15.26 8.19
N ARG A 20 3.90 14.67 9.38
CA ARG A 20 4.77 13.58 9.82
C ARG A 20 4.57 12.43 8.84
N ALA A 21 5.52 12.22 7.94
CA ALA A 21 5.65 10.95 7.23
C ALA A 21 6.11 9.91 8.26
N SER A 22 5.17 9.31 8.99
CA SER A 22 5.47 8.07 9.71
C SER A 22 5.59 6.96 8.68
N ALA A 23 6.76 6.34 8.59
CA ALA A 23 6.89 5.07 7.91
C ALA A 23 5.89 4.08 8.54
N ALA A 24 5.19 3.30 7.71
CA ALA A 24 4.38 2.21 8.21
C ALA A 24 5.26 1.28 9.07
N PRO A 25 4.74 0.77 10.20
CA PRO A 25 5.52 -0.12 11.05
C PRO A 25 5.91 -1.36 10.26
N ALA A 26 7.20 -1.69 10.31
CA ALA A 26 7.72 -2.94 9.75
C ALA A 26 7.09 -4.15 10.45
N SER A 27 6.77 -5.21 9.71
CA SER A 27 6.25 -6.46 10.27
C SER A 27 7.35 -7.47 10.59
N ASP A 28 7.42 -7.87 11.86
CA ASP A 28 8.31 -8.93 12.33
C ASP A 28 7.98 -10.29 11.70
N GLU A 29 6.70 -10.56 11.42
CA GLU A 29 6.25 -11.80 10.79
C GLU A 29 6.78 -11.88 9.35
N VAL A 30 6.66 -10.79 8.60
CA VAL A 30 7.18 -10.70 7.23
C VAL A 30 8.70 -10.81 7.23
N ALA A 31 9.39 -10.15 8.16
CA ALA A 31 10.84 -10.28 8.29
C ALA A 31 11.26 -11.75 8.52
N ARG A 32 10.57 -12.48 9.40
CA ARG A 32 10.83 -13.91 9.63
C ARG A 32 10.55 -14.78 8.41
N LEU A 33 9.52 -14.45 7.64
CA LEU A 33 9.22 -15.18 6.39
C LEU A 33 10.29 -14.89 5.33
N ALA A 34 10.66 -13.63 5.13
CA ALA A 34 11.70 -13.22 4.21
C ALA A 34 13.04 -13.91 4.52
N GLN A 35 13.43 -13.97 5.79
CA GLN A 35 14.66 -14.65 6.20
C GLN A 35 14.68 -16.15 5.82
N ARG A 36 13.53 -16.81 5.79
CA ARG A 36 13.43 -18.25 5.44
C ARG A 36 13.28 -18.49 3.95
N CYS A 37 12.53 -17.63 3.25
CA CYS A 37 12.08 -17.88 1.88
C CYS A 37 12.84 -17.07 0.83
N ALA A 38 13.51 -15.98 1.23
CA ALA A 38 14.27 -15.09 0.36
C ALA A 38 15.54 -14.60 1.08
N PRO A 39 16.49 -15.50 1.41
CA PRO A 39 17.65 -15.17 2.24
C PRO A 39 18.58 -14.12 1.63
N ASP A 40 18.56 -13.96 0.30
CA ASP A 40 19.32 -12.94 -0.42
C ASP A 40 18.65 -11.55 -0.41
N VAL A 41 17.47 -11.43 0.20
CA VAL A 41 16.75 -10.16 0.35
C VAL A 41 16.75 -9.75 1.81
N SER A 42 17.09 -8.49 2.09
CA SER A 42 17.04 -7.91 3.45
C SER A 42 15.65 -8.12 4.08
N PRO A 43 15.54 -8.84 5.21
CA PRO A 43 14.27 -9.06 5.89
C PRO A 43 13.57 -7.77 6.30
N LEU A 44 14.36 -6.78 6.75
CA LEU A 44 13.85 -5.48 7.16
C LEU A 44 13.27 -4.70 5.97
N THR A 45 13.92 -4.81 4.81
CA THR A 45 13.42 -4.18 3.58
C THR A 45 12.06 -4.76 3.19
N MET A 46 11.91 -6.10 3.21
CA MET A 46 10.63 -6.74 2.93
C MET A 46 9.55 -6.35 3.93
N ALA A 47 9.89 -6.26 5.21
CA ALA A 47 8.96 -5.86 6.26
C ALA A 47 8.43 -4.42 6.05
N TYR A 48 9.27 -3.50 5.60
CA TYR A 48 8.83 -2.14 5.26
C TYR A 48 8.02 -2.07 3.97
N ILE A 49 8.37 -2.86 2.95
CA ILE A 49 7.57 -2.96 1.72
C ILE A 49 6.15 -3.40 2.07
N VAL A 50 5.99 -4.53 2.77
CA VAL A 50 4.65 -5.04 3.13
C VAL A 50 3.88 -4.07 4.04
N GLY A 51 4.59 -3.42 4.97
CA GLY A 51 4.00 -2.36 5.80
C GLY A 51 3.46 -1.20 4.97
N HIS A 52 4.19 -0.74 3.96
CA HIS A 52 3.76 0.34 3.08
C HIS A 52 2.62 -0.07 2.14
N GLU A 53 2.73 -1.26 1.52
CA GLU A 53 1.80 -1.70 0.49
C GLU A 53 0.41 -2.09 1.05
N SER A 54 0.36 -2.72 2.22
CA SER A 54 -0.91 -3.29 2.73
C SER A 54 -1.23 -2.92 4.18
N SER A 55 -0.36 -2.16 4.86
CA SER A 55 -0.39 -2.00 6.32
C SER A 55 -0.44 -3.36 7.03
N ASN A 56 0.29 -4.35 6.51
CA ASN A 56 0.30 -5.74 6.98
C ASN A 56 -1.06 -6.46 6.87
N GLY A 57 -1.94 -6.03 5.96
CA GLY A 57 -3.24 -6.64 5.72
C GLY A 57 -3.18 -7.73 4.65
N PRO A 58 -3.32 -9.03 4.98
CA PRO A 58 -3.14 -10.12 4.02
C PRO A 58 -4.26 -10.21 2.97
N TYR A 59 -5.39 -9.55 3.20
CA TYR A 59 -6.59 -9.62 2.35
C TYR A 59 -6.89 -8.29 1.64
N ARG A 60 -5.92 -7.37 1.58
CA ARG A 60 -6.07 -6.09 0.87
C ARG A 60 -6.19 -6.34 -0.62
N ILE A 61 -7.19 -5.72 -1.25
CA ILE A 61 -7.39 -5.73 -2.69
C ILE A 61 -7.58 -4.28 -3.16
N ASN A 62 -6.76 -3.86 -4.12
CA ASN A 62 -6.84 -2.55 -4.75
C ASN A 62 -7.13 -2.69 -6.24
N ILE A 63 -8.26 -2.15 -6.72
CA ILE A 63 -8.59 -2.21 -8.15
C ILE A 63 -7.85 -1.08 -8.85
N ASN A 64 -7.14 -1.35 -9.93
CA ASN A 64 -6.46 -0.30 -10.68
C ASN A 64 -7.48 0.57 -11.42
N GLY A 65 -7.27 1.88 -11.38
CA GLY A 65 -8.16 2.88 -11.96
C GLY A 65 -8.88 3.71 -10.88
N SER A 66 -10.07 4.20 -11.21
CA SER A 66 -10.84 5.11 -10.34
C SER A 66 -11.83 4.39 -9.42
N ILE A 67 -12.09 3.11 -9.65
CA ILE A 67 -13.06 2.33 -8.88
C ILE A 67 -12.37 1.78 -7.63
N GLN A 68 -13.01 1.93 -6.47
CA GLN A 68 -12.56 1.33 -5.23
C GLN A 68 -13.61 0.35 -4.69
N LEU A 69 -13.15 -0.69 -3.99
CA LEU A 69 -14.03 -1.56 -3.24
C LEU A 69 -14.72 -0.76 -2.13
N LYS A 70 -16.04 -0.90 -2.01
CA LYS A 70 -16.81 -0.26 -0.93
C LYS A 70 -16.37 -0.75 0.45
N GLN A 71 -15.96 -2.02 0.53
CA GLN A 71 -15.47 -2.66 1.75
C GLN A 71 -14.32 -3.60 1.39
N GLN A 72 -13.25 -3.57 2.19
CA GLN A 72 -12.14 -4.50 2.06
C GLN A 72 -12.52 -5.87 2.65
N PRO A 73 -12.08 -6.97 2.03
CA PRO A 73 -12.24 -8.31 2.61
C PRO A 73 -11.61 -8.41 4.00
N ARG A 74 -12.26 -9.15 4.89
CA ARG A 74 -11.80 -9.44 6.26
C ARG A 74 -11.34 -10.88 6.43
N THR A 75 -11.73 -11.76 5.52
CA THR A 75 -11.36 -13.18 5.51
C THR A 75 -10.77 -13.59 4.18
N GLU A 76 -10.03 -14.70 4.18
CA GLU A 76 -9.51 -15.31 2.97
C GLU A 76 -10.63 -15.65 1.98
N ALA A 77 -11.74 -16.24 2.47
CA ALA A 77 -12.87 -16.62 1.63
C ALA A 77 -13.51 -15.41 0.93
N GLU A 78 -13.65 -14.29 1.63
CA GLU A 78 -14.10 -13.02 1.04
C GLU A 78 -13.12 -12.50 0.00
N ALA A 79 -11.81 -12.54 0.29
CA ALA A 79 -10.79 -12.05 -0.64
C ALA A 79 -10.77 -12.86 -1.93
N VAL A 80 -10.84 -14.20 -1.82
CA VAL A 80 -10.93 -15.11 -2.97
C VAL A 80 -12.20 -14.86 -3.77
N SER A 81 -13.34 -14.67 -3.10
CA SER A 81 -14.61 -14.36 -3.76
C SER A 81 -14.53 -13.06 -4.58
N VAL A 82 -14.01 -11.99 -3.97
CA VAL A 82 -13.82 -10.70 -4.63
C VAL A 82 -12.84 -10.82 -5.80
N ALA A 83 -11.70 -11.47 -5.61
CA ALA A 83 -10.70 -11.68 -6.67
C ALA A 83 -11.29 -12.43 -7.86
N LYS A 84 -12.09 -13.48 -7.63
CA LYS A 84 -12.77 -14.23 -8.70
C LYS A 84 -13.75 -13.38 -9.50
N VAL A 85 -14.49 -12.49 -8.85
CA VAL A 85 -15.38 -11.54 -9.53
C VAL A 85 -14.58 -10.57 -10.39
N LEU A 86 -13.51 -9.99 -9.85
CA LEU A 86 -12.66 -9.04 -10.58
C LEU A 86 -11.97 -9.68 -11.79
N LEU A 87 -11.50 -10.92 -11.65
CA LEU A 87 -10.93 -11.70 -12.76
C LEU A 87 -11.97 -11.96 -13.86
N LYS A 88 -13.19 -12.39 -13.49
CA LYS A 88 -14.28 -12.62 -14.45
C LYS A 88 -14.64 -11.34 -15.22
N ASP A 89 -14.53 -10.19 -14.57
CA ASP A 89 -14.81 -8.88 -15.15
C ASP A 89 -13.59 -8.28 -15.90
N ASN A 90 -12.52 -9.06 -16.09
CA ASN A 90 -11.25 -8.64 -16.71
C ASN A 90 -10.66 -7.35 -16.09
N LYS A 91 -10.76 -7.21 -14.76
CA LYS A 91 -10.17 -6.08 -14.02
C LYS A 91 -8.73 -6.37 -13.64
N SER A 92 -7.89 -5.34 -13.73
CA SER A 92 -6.56 -5.32 -13.14
C SER A 92 -6.66 -4.86 -11.68
N PHE A 93 -6.12 -5.65 -10.76
CA PHE A 93 -6.10 -5.32 -9.34
C PHE A 93 -4.83 -5.84 -8.66
N ASP A 94 -4.43 -5.18 -7.59
CA ASP A 94 -3.32 -5.56 -6.71
C ASP A 94 -3.87 -6.28 -5.48
N MET A 95 -3.15 -7.28 -4.97
CA MET A 95 -3.66 -8.11 -3.89
C MET A 95 -2.60 -8.59 -2.90
N GLY A 96 -3.07 -8.81 -1.66
CA GLY A 96 -2.30 -9.43 -0.59
C GLY A 96 -1.27 -8.51 0.06
N LEU A 97 -0.38 -9.10 0.85
CA LEU A 97 0.61 -8.39 1.68
C LEU A 97 1.49 -7.43 0.90
N ALA A 98 1.95 -7.84 -0.29
CA ALA A 98 2.85 -7.06 -1.13
C ALA A 98 2.14 -6.39 -2.32
N GLN A 99 0.79 -6.37 -2.32
CA GLN A 99 -0.03 -5.80 -3.40
C GLN A 99 0.44 -6.27 -4.79
N ILE A 100 0.56 -7.59 -4.98
CA ILE A 100 0.97 -8.16 -6.27
C ILE A 100 -0.16 -7.99 -7.27
N ASN A 101 0.15 -7.47 -8.46
CA ASN A 101 -0.83 -7.29 -9.51
C ASN A 101 -1.31 -8.63 -10.10
N SER A 102 -2.63 -8.74 -10.30
CA SER A 102 -3.31 -9.87 -10.94
C SER A 102 -2.72 -10.31 -12.29
N ASN A 103 -2.19 -9.38 -13.09
CA ASN A 103 -1.59 -9.70 -14.39
C ASN A 103 -0.22 -10.40 -14.26
N ASN A 104 0.43 -10.30 -13.11
CA ASN A 104 1.77 -10.86 -12.89
C ASN A 104 1.75 -12.30 -12.35
N LEU A 105 0.58 -12.82 -11.95
CA LEU A 105 0.50 -14.10 -11.23
C LEU A 105 1.01 -15.29 -12.04
N VAL A 106 0.66 -15.34 -13.33
CA VAL A 106 1.11 -16.40 -14.23
C VAL A 106 2.64 -16.37 -14.36
N GLY A 107 3.22 -15.19 -14.59
CA GLY A 107 4.67 -15.03 -14.73
C GLY A 107 5.45 -15.33 -13.45
N LEU A 108 4.82 -15.13 -12.28
CA LEU A 108 5.41 -15.41 -10.97
C LEU A 108 5.15 -16.83 -10.46
N GLY A 109 4.39 -17.67 -11.19
CA GLY A 109 4.06 -19.02 -10.73
C GLY A 109 3.05 -19.07 -9.58
N LEU A 110 2.27 -18.00 -9.37
CA LEU A 110 1.35 -17.84 -8.23
C LEU A 110 -0.10 -18.19 -8.58
N PHE A 111 -0.29 -19.22 -9.40
CA PHE A 111 -1.61 -19.75 -9.76
C PHE A 111 -1.94 -20.96 -8.89
N GLY A 112 -3.15 -20.98 -8.33
CA GLY A 112 -3.71 -22.05 -7.52
C GLY A 112 -5.20 -22.20 -7.76
#